data_AF-A0A822FN90-F1
#
_entry.id   AF-A0A822FN90-F1
#
_cell.length_a   1.000
_cell.length_b   1.000
_cell.length_c   1.000
_cell.angle_alpha   90.00
_cell.angle_beta   90.00
_cell.angle_gamma   90.00
#
_symmetry.space_group_name_H-M   'P 1'
#
loop_
_entity.id
_entity.type
_entity.pdbx_description
1 polymer ?
#
loop_
_entity_poly.entity_id
_entity_poly.type
_entity_poly.pdbx_seq_one_letter_code
_entity_poly.pdbx_strand_id
1 'polypeptide(L)'
;LIVDLVIIYRTHGANPPVAYEAIWATPNHFSANLNHSGLHNHEMYLCIRRGRDKPPITDIDVLLEAREETMDNFSVIETTPHGYPASICNSFFSKERTLITYRRAALTILCNTLTVTDVCVIIESKV
;
A
#
# COMPACT_ATOMS: atom_id res chain seq x y z
N LEU A 1 12.27 6.01 9.51
CA LEU A 1 11.84 6.30 8.12
C LEU A 1 10.90 5.19 7.70
N ILE A 2 9.93 5.44 6.81
CA ILE A 2 9.19 4.34 6.21
C ILE A 2 10.13 3.67 5.20
N VAL A 3 10.34 2.37 5.36
CA VAL A 3 11.31 1.59 4.58
C VAL A 3 10.66 0.43 3.82
N ASP A 4 9.41 0.13 4.14
CA ASP A 4 8.67 -0.97 3.52
C ASP A 4 7.16 -0.78 3.63
N LEU A 5 6.43 -1.40 2.70
CA LEU A 5 4.98 -1.34 2.58
C LEU A 5 4.45 -2.73 2.20
N VAL A 6 3.32 -3.14 2.77
CA VAL A 6 2.61 -4.36 2.37
C VAL A 6 1.10 -4.16 2.44
N ILE A 7 0.35 -4.89 1.63
CA ILE A 7 -1.10 -5.04 1.80
C ILE A 7 -1.38 -6.32 2.58
N ILE A 8 -2.27 -6.23 3.58
CA ILE A 8 -2.79 -7.38 4.29
C ILE A 8 -4.28 -7.58 4.00
N TYR A 9 -4.70 -8.82 4.21
CA TYR A 9 -6.05 -9.27 3.94
C TYR A 9 -6.69 -9.73 5.25
N ARG A 10 -7.32 -8.80 5.96
CA ARG A 10 -7.75 -9.00 7.35
C ARG A 10 -8.82 -10.08 7.46
N THR A 11 -9.73 -10.17 6.48
CA THR A 11 -10.78 -11.20 6.44
C THR A 11 -10.28 -12.63 6.34
N HIS A 12 -9.05 -12.83 5.84
CA HIS A 12 -8.39 -14.14 5.87
C HIS A 12 -7.60 -14.39 7.16
N GLY A 13 -7.86 -13.61 8.22
CA GLY A 13 -7.21 -13.74 9.52
C GLY A 13 -5.78 -13.18 9.56
N ALA A 14 -5.32 -12.50 8.51
CA ALA A 14 -3.98 -11.93 8.47
C ALA A 14 -3.82 -10.84 9.54
N ASN A 15 -2.73 -10.94 10.30
CA ASN A 15 -2.22 -9.85 11.13
C ASN A 15 -1.11 -9.11 10.37
N PRO A 16 -0.80 -7.86 10.74
CA PRO A 16 0.39 -7.18 10.24
C PRO A 16 1.63 -8.05 10.50
N PRO A 17 2.55 -8.18 9.53
CA PRO A 17 3.81 -8.90 9.77
C PRO A 17 4.62 -8.27 10.92
N VAL A 18 5.55 -9.03 11.47
CA VAL A 18 6.42 -8.54 12.57
C VAL A 18 7.11 -7.23 12.16
N ALA A 19 7.08 -6.24 13.06
CA ALA A 19 7.59 -4.88 12.87
C ALA A 19 6.81 -3.98 11.88
N TYR A 20 5.72 -4.45 11.28
CA TYR A 20 4.82 -3.61 10.50
C TYR A 20 3.68 -3.08 11.37
N GLU A 21 3.29 -1.83 11.13
CA GLU A 21 2.06 -1.24 11.68
C GLU A 21 1.02 -1.13 10.57
N ALA A 22 -0.20 -1.58 10.84
CA ALA A 22 -1.32 -1.42 9.93
C ALA A 22 -2.00 -0.06 10.14
N ILE A 23 -2.36 0.57 9.03
CA ILE A 23 -3.21 1.75 9.02
C ILE A 23 -4.65 1.25 9.08
N TRP A 24 -5.18 1.07 10.29
CA TRP A 24 -6.52 0.52 10.50
C TRP A 24 -7.63 1.54 10.27
N ALA A 25 -7.35 2.80 10.59
CA ALA A 25 -8.33 3.87 10.58
C ALA A 25 -7.80 5.11 9.86
N THR A 26 -8.72 5.86 9.27
CA THR A 26 -8.46 7.21 8.77
C THR A 26 -8.24 8.16 9.96
N PRO A 27 -7.67 9.36 9.74
CA PRO A 27 -7.53 10.37 10.78
C PRO A 27 -8.85 10.74 11.47
N ASN A 28 -9.98 10.60 10.77
CA ASN A 28 -11.33 10.84 11.27
C ASN A 28 -11.99 9.59 11.89
N HIS A 29 -11.21 8.56 12.21
CA HIS A 29 -11.65 7.32 12.86
C HIS A 29 -12.61 6.43 12.06
N PHE A 30 -12.68 6.61 10.74
CA PHE A 30 -13.35 5.64 9.86
C PHE A 30 -12.42 4.47 9.55
N SER A 31 -12.98 3.31 9.17
CA SER A 31 -12.16 2.19 8.70
C SER A 31 -11.33 2.62 7.47
N ALA A 32 -10.03 2.37 7.49
CA ALA A 32 -9.12 2.61 6.36
C ALA A 32 -9.08 1.43 5.37
N ASN A 33 -10.19 0.68 5.26
CA ASN A 33 -10.30 -0.41 4.30
C ASN A 33 -10.16 0.13 2.87
N LEU A 34 -9.16 -0.37 2.16
CA LEU A 34 -8.84 0.04 0.79
C LEU A 34 -9.79 -0.59 -0.24
N ASN A 35 -10.47 -1.67 0.12
CA ASN A 35 -11.46 -2.28 -0.76
C ASN A 35 -12.85 -1.67 -0.54
N HIS A 36 -13.16 -0.66 -1.34
CA HIS A 36 -14.42 0.05 -1.28
C HIS A 36 -15.47 -0.47 -2.29
N SER A 37 -15.18 -1.52 -3.06
CA SER A 37 -16.08 -1.99 -4.13
C SER A 37 -17.31 -2.79 -3.63
N GLY A 38 -17.45 -3.02 -2.32
CA GLY A 38 -18.68 -3.51 -1.67
C GLY A 38 -19.11 -4.95 -2.01
N LEU A 39 -18.57 -5.56 -3.06
CA LEU A 39 -19.07 -6.82 -3.61
C LEU A 39 -18.50 -8.08 -2.94
N HIS A 40 -17.37 -7.97 -2.24
CA HIS A 40 -16.69 -9.13 -1.66
C HIS A 40 -16.32 -9.02 -0.17
N ASN A 41 -16.74 -7.97 0.54
CA ASN A 41 -16.48 -7.77 1.98
C ASN A 41 -15.03 -8.02 2.42
N HIS A 42 -14.08 -7.91 1.51
CA HIS A 42 -12.68 -8.16 1.80
C HIS A 42 -12.10 -6.93 2.47
N GLU A 43 -11.59 -7.10 3.68
CA GLU A 43 -10.98 -6.00 4.43
C GLU A 43 -9.49 -5.97 4.11
N MET A 44 -9.07 -4.96 3.33
CA MET A 44 -7.70 -4.79 2.88
C MET A 44 -7.10 -3.54 3.51
N TYR A 45 -5.90 -3.68 4.09
CA TYR A 45 -5.23 -2.58 4.79
C TYR A 45 -3.77 -2.47 4.37
N LEU A 46 -3.31 -1.23 4.22
CA LEU A 46 -1.89 -0.92 4.06
C LEU A 46 -1.20 -1.04 5.41
N CYS A 47 -0.06 -1.74 5.42
CA CYS A 47 0.86 -1.74 6.55
C CYS A 47 2.18 -1.10 6.13
N ILE A 48 2.77 -0.34 7.04
CA ILE A 48 4.06 0.30 6.86
C ILE A 48 5.07 -0.27 7.84
N ARG A 49 6.32 -0.39 7.42
CA ARG A 49 7.43 -0.72 8.31
C ARG A 49 8.34 0.49 8.45
N ARG A 50 8.61 0.85 9.70
CA ARG A 50 9.58 1.89 10.03
C ARG A 50 10.92 1.27 10.36
N GLY A 51 12.00 1.85 9.86
CA GLY A 51 13.35 1.33 10.07
C GLY A 51 14.45 2.22 9.51
N ARG A 52 15.67 1.69 9.58
CA ARG A 52 16.90 2.23 8.98
C ARG A 52 17.77 1.14 8.35
N ASP A 53 17.27 -0.09 8.33
CA ASP A 53 17.94 -1.29 7.80
C ASP A 53 17.81 -1.45 6.28
N LYS A 54 16.93 -0.66 5.64
CA LYS A 54 16.78 -0.56 4.19
C LYS A 54 16.74 0.93 3.79
N PRO A 55 17.07 1.26 2.53
CA PRO A 55 16.84 2.60 2.01
C PRO A 55 15.36 3.00 2.17
N PRO A 56 15.08 4.28 2.46
CA PRO A 56 13.73 4.76 2.69
C PRO A 56 12.88 4.76 1.42
N ILE A 57 11.57 4.71 1.61
CA ILE A 57 10.58 4.97 0.56
C ILE A 57 10.57 6.47 0.27
N THR A 58 10.62 6.83 -1.01
CA THR A 58 10.61 8.23 -1.47
C THR A 58 9.26 8.63 -2.05
N ASP A 59 8.57 7.69 -2.68
CA ASP A 59 7.29 7.92 -3.35
C ASP A 59 6.37 6.70 -3.19
N ILE A 60 5.06 6.94 -3.13
CA ILE A 60 4.01 5.92 -3.12
C ILE A 60 2.98 6.37 -4.16
N ASP A 61 2.55 5.44 -5.01
CA ASP A 61 1.59 5.72 -6.08
C ASP A 61 0.57 4.59 -6.23
N VAL A 62 -0.46 4.81 -7.03
CA VAL A 62 -1.48 3.83 -7.39
C VAL A 62 -1.38 3.53 -8.87
N LEU A 63 -1.20 2.25 -9.22
CA LEU A 63 -1.14 1.78 -10.60
C LEU A 63 -2.48 1.18 -11.02
N LEU A 64 -3.01 1.66 -12.15
CA LEU A 64 -4.11 1.02 -12.87
C LEU A 64 -3.55 0.18 -14.02
N GLU A 65 -3.40 -1.13 -13.80
CA GLU A 65 -2.60 -2.04 -14.66
C GLU A 65 -3.01 -2.04 -16.15
N ALA A 66 -4.29 -1.80 -16.48
CA ALA A 66 -4.74 -1.77 -17.88
C ALA A 66 -4.56 -0.41 -18.58
N ARG A 67 -4.12 0.62 -17.86
CA ARG A 67 -4.10 2.02 -18.33
C ARG A 67 -2.71 2.65 -18.27
N GLU A 68 -1.82 2.10 -17.44
CA GLU A 68 -0.55 2.70 -17.10
C GLU A 68 0.57 1.66 -17.17
N GLU A 69 1.68 2.02 -17.80
CA GLU A 69 2.92 1.24 -17.69
C GLU A 69 3.65 1.63 -16.40
N THR A 70 4.25 0.65 -15.72
CA THR A 70 5.09 0.93 -14.55
C THR A 70 6.27 1.78 -14.96
N MET A 71 6.38 2.98 -14.40
CA MET A 71 7.57 3.82 -14.59
C MET A 71 8.83 3.11 -14.07
N ASP A 72 9.96 3.32 -14.74
CA ASP A 72 11.26 2.81 -14.32
C ASP A 72 11.53 3.17 -12.84
N ASN A 73 12.02 2.18 -12.08
CA ASN A 73 12.37 2.26 -10.65
C ASN A 73 11.20 2.21 -9.64
N PHE A 74 9.96 1.93 -10.07
CA PHE A 74 8.89 1.59 -9.12
C PHE A 74 8.83 0.09 -8.84
N SER A 75 8.54 -0.25 -7.58
CA SER A 75 8.19 -1.60 -7.14
C SER A 75 6.68 -1.69 -7.00
N VAL A 76 6.09 -2.81 -7.44
CA VAL A 76 4.64 -3.06 -7.35
C VAL A 76 4.36 -4.03 -6.20
N ILE A 77 3.34 -3.74 -5.39
CA ILE A 77 2.83 -4.68 -4.38
C ILE A 77 1.76 -5.54 -5.05
N GLU A 78 2.18 -6.63 -5.67
CA GLU A 78 1.27 -7.54 -6.41
C GLU A 78 0.58 -8.56 -5.49
N THR A 79 1.28 -8.97 -4.42
CA THR A 79 0.84 -10.02 -3.51
C THR A 79 0.96 -9.58 -2.05
N THR A 80 -0.01 -10.03 -1.26
CA THR A 80 0.03 -9.94 0.21
C THR A 80 1.10 -10.88 0.76
N PRO A 81 1.58 -10.69 2.00
CA PRO A 81 2.53 -11.60 2.64
C PRO A 81 2.08 -13.07 2.71
N HIS A 82 0.77 -13.34 2.62
CA HIS A 82 0.21 -14.69 2.62
C HIS A 82 -0.07 -15.25 1.22
N GLY A 83 0.38 -14.57 0.15
CA GLY A 83 0.28 -15.04 -1.23
C GLY A 83 -1.05 -14.73 -1.94
N TYR A 84 -1.96 -14.00 -1.30
CA TYR A 84 -3.17 -13.51 -1.99
C TYR A 84 -2.87 -12.30 -2.87
N PRO A 85 -3.63 -12.06 -3.96
CA PRO A 85 -3.51 -10.84 -4.76
C PRO A 85 -3.72 -9.58 -3.90
N ALA A 86 -2.90 -8.55 -4.11
CA ALA A 86 -2.95 -7.29 -3.38
C ALA A 86 -3.72 -6.18 -4.12
N SER A 87 -4.54 -6.53 -5.13
CA SER A 87 -5.41 -5.58 -5.81
C SER A 87 -6.46 -5.04 -4.83
N ILE A 88 -6.44 -3.73 -4.60
CA ILE A 88 -7.34 -3.06 -3.64
C ILE A 88 -8.73 -2.81 -4.21
N CYS A 89 -8.88 -2.84 -5.54
CA CYS A 89 -10.16 -2.90 -6.21
C CYS A 89 -10.27 -4.23 -6.96
N ASN A 90 -11.32 -5.00 -6.67
CA ASN A 90 -11.71 -6.13 -7.50
C ASN A 90 -13.08 -5.81 -8.12
N SER A 91 -13.08 -5.48 -9.40
CA SER A 91 -14.31 -5.46 -10.20
C SER A 91 -14.54 -6.85 -10.78
N PHE A 92 -15.75 -7.40 -10.66
CA PHE A 92 -16.08 -8.69 -11.27
C PHE A 92 -16.11 -8.60 -12.81
N PHE A 93 -16.40 -7.41 -13.33
CA PHE A 93 -16.62 -7.17 -14.76
C PHE A 93 -15.37 -6.72 -15.52
N SER A 94 -14.27 -6.41 -14.81
CA SER A 94 -13.02 -5.95 -15.41
C SER A 94 -11.84 -6.69 -14.80
N LYS A 95 -10.87 -7.07 -15.65
CA LYS A 95 -9.58 -7.59 -15.18
C LYS A 95 -8.62 -6.48 -14.73
N GLU A 96 -9.05 -5.21 -14.77
CA GLU A 96 -8.28 -4.08 -14.28
C GLU A 96 -7.95 -4.26 -12.79
N ARG A 97 -6.66 -4.28 -12.48
CA ARG A 97 -6.15 -4.29 -11.10
C ARG A 97 -5.76 -2.88 -10.70
N THR A 98 -6.07 -2.55 -9.45
CA THR A 98 -5.59 -1.33 -8.80
C THR A 98 -4.57 -1.75 -7.76
N LEU A 99 -3.31 -1.40 -7.98
CA LEU A 99 -2.18 -1.84 -7.17
C LEU A 99 -1.48 -0.65 -6.52
N ILE A 100 -0.89 -0.86 -5.36
CA ILE A 100 0.00 0.14 -4.74
C ILE A 100 1.41 -0.08 -5.30
N THR A 101 2.05 1.00 -5.69
CA THR A 101 3.46 1.02 -6.07
C THR A 101 4.23 1.94 -5.16
N TYR A 102 5.55 1.74 -5.11
CA TYR A 102 6.42 2.62 -4.35
C TYR A 102 7.79 2.72 -5.00
N ARG A 103 8.46 3.84 -4.76
CA ARG A 103 9.86 4.04 -5.11
C ARG A 103 10.71 4.01 -3.86
N ARG A 104 11.83 3.31 -3.94
CA ARG A 104 12.83 3.24 -2.88
C ARG A 104 14.05 4.05 -3.30
N ALA A 105 14.63 4.79 -2.35
CA ALA A 105 15.88 5.48 -2.61
C ALA A 105 16.99 4.48 -2.99
N ALA A 106 17.93 4.92 -3.84
CA ALA A 106 19.12 4.13 -4.17
C ALA A 106 19.97 3.87 -2.90
N LEU A 107 20.84 2.85 -2.90
CA LEU A 107 21.72 2.58 -1.74
C LEU A 107 22.78 3.67 -1.50
N THR A 108 23.12 4.44 -2.53
CA THR A 108 24.24 5.41 -2.56
C THR A 108 23.78 6.86 -2.41
N ILE A 109 22.87 7.13 -1.49
CA ILE A 109 22.14 8.41 -1.39
C ILE A 109 23.07 9.61 -1.11
N LEU A 110 22.87 10.71 -1.85
CA LEU A 110 23.35 12.06 -1.53
C LEU A 110 22.46 12.66 -0.42
N CYS A 111 23.05 13.31 0.59
CA CYS A 111 22.46 13.69 1.89
C CYS A 111 21.09 14.44 1.94
N ASN A 112 20.42 14.73 0.82
CA ASN A 112 19.25 15.62 0.73
C ASN A 112 18.01 14.99 0.07
N THR A 113 17.85 13.66 0.06
CA THR A 113 16.66 13.03 -0.54
C THR A 113 15.41 13.20 0.34
N LEU A 114 14.30 13.64 -0.25
CA LEU A 114 12.99 13.65 0.41
C LEU A 114 12.47 12.21 0.57
N THR A 115 11.93 11.90 1.74
CA THR A 115 11.48 10.55 2.10
C THR A 115 10.08 10.59 2.67
N VAL A 116 9.31 9.54 2.45
CA VAL A 116 8.00 9.38 3.08
C VAL A 116 8.19 9.17 4.59
N THR A 117 7.63 10.09 5.36
CA THR A 117 7.70 10.08 6.83
C THR A 117 6.43 9.52 7.46
N ASP A 118 5.28 9.68 6.78
CA ASP A 118 3.99 9.21 7.26
C ASP A 118 3.05 8.89 6.11
N VAL A 119 2.08 7.99 6.35
CA VAL A 119 1.06 7.60 5.39
C VAL A 119 -0.28 7.48 6.12
N CYS A 120 -1.32 8.08 5.54
CA CYS A 120 -2.69 7.93 6.02
C CYS A 120 -3.64 7.67 4.86
N VAL A 121 -4.81 7.11 5.17
CA VAL A 121 -5.90 6.92 4.22
C VAL A 121 -6.96 7.97 4.48
N ILE A 122 -7.42 8.62 3.42
CA ILE A 122 -8.49 9.62 3.45
C ILE A 122 -9.65 9.10 2.61
N ILE A 123 -10.86 9.20 3.16
CA ILE A 123 -12.09 8.94 2.41
C ILE A 123 -12.65 10.31 2.05
N GLU A 124 -12.54 10.71 0.78
CA GLU A 124 -12.91 12.05 0.30
C GLU A 124 -14.33 12.47 0.71
N SER A 125 -15.29 11.55 0.67
CA SER A 125 -16.69 11.80 1.07
C SER A 125 -16.93 11.94 2.58
N LYS A 126 -15.88 11.80 3.40
CA LYS A 126 -15.90 11.83 4.88
C LYS A 126 -14.87 12.79 5.47
N VAL A 127 -14.35 13.69 4.63
CA VAL A 127 -13.51 14.83 5.04
C VAL A 127 -14.39 15.97 5.52
#